data_AF-B7LT64-F1
#
_entry.id   AF-B7LT64-F1
#
_cell.length_a   1.000
_cell.length_b   1.000
_cell.length_c   1.000
_cell.angle_alpha   90.00
_cell.angle_beta   90.00
_cell.angle_gamma   90.00
#
_symmetry.space_group_name_H-M   'P 1'
#
loop_
_entity.id
_entity.type
_entity.pdbx_description
1 polymer ?
#
loop_
_entity_poly.entity_id
_entity_poly.type
_entity_poly.pdbx_seq_one_letter_code
_entity_poly.pdbx_strand_id
1 'polypeptide(L)'
;MFIPPMTYAGEDLSCPLKFVLCGGDMLDRLDAALRFQQEALNLRAQRQEVLAANIANADTPGYQARDLDFASELKKIMVRGRNEAQGVSLTLTSTQHIPAQALTAPGAELLYRVPDQPSLDGNTVDMDRERTQFADNSLRYQMGLTVLGGQIKSMMNVLQSGN
;
A
#
# COMPACT_ATOMS: atom_id res chain seq x y z
N MET A 1 -11.16 66.17 33.89
CA MET A 1 -10.77 66.04 35.32
C MET A 1 -11.71 65.04 35.97
N PHE A 2 -11.30 63.78 36.05
CA PHE A 2 -11.55 62.81 37.14
C PHE A 2 -10.91 61.47 36.72
N ILE A 3 -10.03 60.93 37.57
CA ILE A 3 -9.30 59.66 37.45
C ILE A 3 -9.58 58.86 38.76
N PRO A 4 -9.16 57.58 38.91
CA PRO A 4 -9.82 56.28 38.69
C PRO A 4 -10.26 55.59 40.02
N PRO A 5 -10.47 54.25 40.09
CA PRO A 5 -9.34 53.39 40.45
C PRO A 5 -9.26 52.01 39.74
N MET A 6 -8.05 51.46 39.79
CA MET A 6 -7.67 50.08 39.45
C MET A 6 -8.30 49.05 40.39
N THR A 7 -8.69 47.90 39.85
CA THR A 7 -8.65 46.62 40.57
C THR A 7 -8.17 45.49 39.66
N TYR A 8 -7.29 44.69 40.26
CA TYR A 8 -6.41 43.66 39.75
C TYR A 8 -7.07 42.27 39.85
N ALA A 9 -6.43 41.27 39.25
CA ALA A 9 -6.47 39.84 39.56
C ALA A 9 -7.48 38.92 38.85
N GLY A 10 -6.91 37.90 38.20
CA GLY A 10 -7.43 36.53 38.19
C GLY A 10 -8.22 36.16 36.95
N GLU A 11 -8.03 35.02 36.29
CA GLU A 11 -7.25 33.82 36.58
C GLU A 11 -7.06 33.09 35.26
N ASP A 12 -5.87 32.52 35.08
CA ASP A 12 -5.66 31.32 34.30
C ASP A 12 -6.85 30.38 34.45
N LEU A 13 -7.52 29.98 33.38
CA LEU A 13 -8.31 28.74 33.39
C LEU A 13 -8.57 28.25 31.97
N SER A 14 -7.84 27.17 31.68
CA SER A 14 -8.40 25.98 31.04
C SER A 14 -8.54 26.05 29.52
N CYS A 15 -7.44 25.72 28.85
CA CYS A 15 -7.49 24.94 27.62
C CYS A 15 -7.42 23.45 28.02
N PRO A 16 -8.53 22.72 28.16
CA PRO A 16 -8.50 21.29 28.50
C PRO A 16 -8.35 20.44 27.23
N LEU A 17 -7.49 20.83 26.27
CA LEU A 17 -7.38 20.14 24.97
C LEU A 17 -5.96 19.74 24.57
N LYS A 18 -4.94 20.05 25.37
CA LYS A 18 -3.56 19.72 25.01
C LYS A 18 -3.11 18.30 25.38
N PHE A 19 -3.90 17.57 26.18
CA PHE A 19 -3.53 16.22 26.66
C PHE A 19 -4.07 15.07 25.77
N VAL A 20 -5.17 15.28 25.04
CA VAL A 20 -5.82 14.20 24.25
C VAL A 20 -5.20 14.03 22.85
N LEU A 21 -4.44 15.01 22.35
CA LEU A 21 -3.95 15.03 20.97
C LEU A 21 -2.65 14.24 20.73
N CYS A 22 -1.96 13.75 21.77
CA CYS A 22 -0.71 12.99 21.60
C CYS A 22 -0.89 11.46 21.55
N GLY A 23 -2.00 10.92 22.05
CA GLY A 23 -2.24 9.46 22.06
C GLY A 23 -2.70 8.90 20.70
N GLY A 24 -3.48 9.67 19.95
CA GLY A 24 -3.99 9.27 18.63
C GLY A 24 -2.90 9.22 17.55
N ASP A 25 -2.02 10.22 17.50
CA ASP A 25 -0.98 10.35 16.46
C ASP A 25 0.02 9.17 16.45
N MET A 26 0.31 8.54 17.60
CA MET A 26 1.21 7.39 17.65
C MET A 26 0.56 6.10 17.10
N LEU A 27 -0.71 5.87 17.42
CA LEU A 27 -1.45 4.70 16.94
C LEU A 27 -1.75 4.83 15.44
N ASP A 28 -2.12 6.02 14.98
CA ASP A 28 -2.36 6.30 13.56
C ASP A 28 -1.10 6.04 12.69
N ARG A 29 0.08 6.41 13.20
CA ARG A 29 1.36 6.14 12.51
C ARG A 29 1.71 4.66 12.47
N LEU A 30 1.37 3.92 13.51
CA LEU A 30 1.60 2.48 13.59
C LEU A 30 0.68 1.72 12.62
N ASP A 31 -0.61 2.07 12.60
CA ASP A 31 -1.58 1.51 11.66
C ASP A 31 -1.18 1.82 10.22
N ALA A 32 -0.71 3.04 9.94
CA ALA A 32 -0.16 3.39 8.64
C ALA A 32 1.07 2.56 8.25
N ALA A 33 1.97 2.27 9.21
CA ALA A 33 3.17 1.45 8.98
C ALA A 33 2.82 -0.02 8.72
N LEU A 34 1.88 -0.59 9.50
CA LEU A 34 1.41 -1.96 9.30
C LEU A 34 0.67 -2.10 7.96
N ARG A 35 -0.19 -1.14 7.63
CA ARG A 35 -0.88 -1.10 6.33
C ARG A 35 0.11 -1.06 5.17
N PHE A 36 1.19 -0.27 5.28
CA PHE A 36 2.23 -0.24 4.26
C PHE A 36 2.91 -1.60 4.07
N GLN A 37 3.27 -2.29 5.16
CA GLN A 37 3.90 -3.61 5.07
C GLN A 37 2.95 -4.64 4.45
N GLN A 38 1.66 -4.60 4.81
CA GLN A 38 0.64 -5.46 4.24
C GLN A 38 0.52 -5.27 2.72
N GLU A 39 0.40 -4.02 2.25
CA GLU A 39 0.32 -3.73 0.82
C GLU A 39 1.59 -4.14 0.07
N ALA A 40 2.76 -3.91 0.66
CA ALA A 40 4.04 -4.34 0.08
C ALA A 40 4.14 -5.87 -0.03
N LEU A 41 3.64 -6.62 0.95
CA LEU A 41 3.60 -8.08 0.91
C LEU A 41 2.60 -8.59 -0.14
N ASN A 42 1.42 -7.99 -0.21
CA ASN A 42 0.41 -8.31 -1.22
C ASN A 42 0.97 -8.11 -2.64
N LEU A 43 1.65 -6.99 -2.88
CA LEU A 43 2.25 -6.70 -4.18
C LEU A 43 3.37 -7.69 -4.56
N ARG A 44 4.16 -8.14 -3.58
CA ARG A 44 5.17 -9.20 -3.79
C ARG A 44 4.52 -10.54 -4.08
N ALA A 45 3.42 -10.87 -3.43
CA ALA A 45 2.65 -12.09 -3.72
C ALA A 45 2.10 -12.06 -5.16
N GLN A 46 1.50 -10.94 -5.58
CA GLN A 46 1.05 -10.75 -6.96
C GLN A 46 2.21 -10.88 -7.96
N ARG A 47 3.37 -10.30 -7.66
CA ARG A 47 4.56 -10.45 -8.52
C ARG A 47 5.00 -11.90 -8.65
N GLN A 48 4.93 -12.67 -7.55
CA GLN A 48 5.28 -14.08 -7.56
C GLN A 48 4.40 -14.87 -8.54
N GLU A 49 3.09 -14.59 -8.55
CA GLU A 49 2.14 -15.22 -9.47
C GLU A 49 2.45 -14.87 -10.93
N VAL A 50 2.77 -13.61 -11.21
CA VAL A 50 3.15 -13.15 -12.57
C VAL A 50 4.44 -13.84 -13.04
N LEU A 51 5.47 -13.89 -12.20
CA LEU A 51 6.73 -14.58 -12.52
C LEU A 51 6.50 -16.09 -12.73
N ALA A 52 5.67 -16.71 -11.90
CA ALA A 52 5.29 -18.11 -12.06
C ALA A 52 4.54 -18.35 -13.39
N ALA A 53 3.63 -17.46 -13.77
CA ALA A 53 2.91 -17.53 -15.03
C ALA A 53 3.84 -17.36 -16.24
N ASN A 54 4.82 -16.45 -16.18
CA ASN A 54 5.83 -16.32 -17.24
C ASN A 54 6.66 -17.60 -17.38
N ILE A 55 7.15 -18.16 -16.27
CA ILE A 55 7.93 -19.41 -16.26
C ILE A 55 7.09 -20.57 -16.84
N ALA A 56 5.82 -20.67 -16.48
CA ALA A 56 4.93 -21.73 -16.98
C ALA A 56 4.68 -21.63 -18.50
N ASN A 57 4.67 -20.41 -19.05
CA ASN A 57 4.44 -20.17 -20.48
C ASN A 57 5.73 -19.94 -21.27
N ALA A 58 6.90 -20.21 -20.69
CA ALA A 58 8.19 -19.96 -21.31
C ALA A 58 8.44 -20.78 -22.60
N ASP A 59 7.75 -21.90 -22.78
CA ASP A 59 7.83 -22.72 -24.00
C ASP A 59 6.60 -22.52 -24.92
N THR A 60 5.82 -21.45 -24.70
CA THR A 60 4.64 -21.15 -25.52
C THR A 60 4.99 -20.13 -26.61
N PRO A 61 4.89 -20.50 -27.91
CA PRO A 61 5.18 -19.58 -29.01
C PRO A 61 4.32 -18.31 -28.94
N GLY A 62 4.93 -17.15 -29.20
CA GLY A 62 4.25 -15.85 -29.20
C GLY A 62 3.82 -15.31 -27.83
N TYR A 63 4.25 -15.92 -26.72
CA TYR A 63 3.93 -15.42 -25.38
C TYR A 63 4.70 -14.13 -25.03
N GLN A 64 3.99 -13.20 -24.40
CA GLN A 64 4.54 -11.91 -23.97
C GLN A 64 4.70 -11.85 -22.46
N ALA A 65 5.95 -11.74 -21.99
CA ALA A 65 6.27 -11.63 -20.58
C ALA A 65 5.69 -10.34 -19.99
N ARG A 66 5.07 -10.48 -18.83
CA ARG A 66 4.51 -9.36 -18.06
C ARG A 66 5.30 -9.18 -16.76
N ASP A 67 5.41 -7.95 -16.29
CA ASP A 67 5.96 -7.67 -14.97
C ASP A 67 5.28 -6.43 -14.38
N LEU A 68 5.53 -6.19 -13.09
CA LEU A 68 5.08 -5.01 -12.38
C LEU A 68 6.27 -4.21 -11.88
N ASP A 69 6.18 -2.89 -12.02
CA ASP A 69 7.13 -1.99 -11.37
C ASP A 69 6.70 -1.79 -9.91
N PHE A 70 7.31 -2.59 -9.02
CA PHE A 70 7.00 -2.60 -7.60
C PHE A 70 7.00 -1.20 -6.97
N ALA A 71 7.99 -0.36 -7.29
CA ALA A 71 8.12 0.95 -6.66
C ALA A 71 6.98 1.89 -7.08
N SER A 72 6.66 1.88 -8.37
CA SER A 72 5.56 2.66 -8.93
C SER A 72 4.20 2.18 -8.43
N GLU A 73 3.94 0.87 -8.44
CA GLU A 73 2.68 0.30 -7.97
C GLU A 73 2.48 0.50 -6.46
N LEU A 74 3.52 0.30 -5.64
CA LEU A 74 3.42 0.56 -4.20
C LEU A 74 3.12 2.03 -3.91
N LYS A 75 3.77 2.96 -4.63
CA LYS A 75 3.48 4.39 -4.52
C LYS A 75 2.04 4.71 -4.94
N LYS A 76 1.55 4.12 -6.04
CA LYS A 76 0.15 4.25 -6.48
C LYS A 76 -0.81 3.78 -5.40
N ILE A 77 -0.59 2.61 -4.80
CA ILE A 77 -1.43 2.04 -3.73
C ILE A 77 -1.41 2.94 -2.48
N MET A 78 -0.24 3.46 -2.10
CA MET A 78 -0.14 4.38 -0.96
C MET A 78 -0.89 5.70 -1.17
N VAL A 79 -0.84 6.26 -2.38
CA VAL A 79 -1.56 7.49 -2.74
C VAL A 79 -3.06 7.23 -2.85
N ARG A 80 -3.47 6.11 -3.47
CA ARG A 80 -4.87 5.72 -3.63
C ARG A 80 -5.51 5.35 -2.29
N GLY A 81 -4.77 4.71 -1.37
CA GLY A 81 -5.23 4.45 0.00
C GLY A 81 -5.32 5.67 0.91
N ARG A 82 -4.88 6.86 0.46
CA ARG A 82 -5.16 8.17 1.09
C ARG A 82 -6.37 8.87 0.46
N ASN A 83 -6.70 8.54 -0.78
CA ASN A 83 -7.87 9.02 -1.48
C ASN A 83 -8.91 7.89 -1.49
N GLU A 84 -9.59 7.69 -0.36
CA GLU A 84 -10.64 6.68 -0.20
C GLU A 84 -11.50 6.56 -1.46
N ALA A 85 -11.60 5.31 -1.94
CA ALA A 85 -12.64 4.79 -2.83
C ALA A 85 -13.31 5.83 -3.74
N GLN A 86 -12.57 6.36 -4.73
CA GLN A 86 -13.22 6.86 -5.94
C GLN A 86 -13.79 5.65 -6.69
N GLY A 87 -14.93 5.14 -6.19
CA GLY A 87 -15.75 4.21 -6.92
C GLY A 87 -16.14 4.84 -8.25
N VAL A 88 -16.01 4.08 -9.32
CA VAL A 88 -16.50 4.54 -10.63
C VAL A 88 -18.01 4.56 -10.54
N SER A 89 -18.58 5.77 -10.47
CA SER A 89 -20.03 5.96 -10.55
C SER A 89 -20.41 6.00 -12.02
N LEU A 90 -21.34 5.13 -12.41
CA LEU A 90 -21.90 5.18 -13.76
C LEU A 90 -22.85 6.38 -13.86
N THR A 91 -22.85 7.05 -15.01
CA THR A 91 -23.79 8.14 -15.29
C THR A 91 -25.17 7.55 -15.55
N LEU A 92 -26.18 7.99 -14.80
CA LEU A 92 -27.56 7.54 -14.98
C LEU A 92 -28.14 8.18 -16.25
N THR A 93 -28.62 7.35 -17.18
CA THR A 93 -29.28 7.81 -18.42
C THR A 93 -30.75 8.18 -18.23
N SER A 94 -31.36 7.73 -17.13
CA SER A 94 -32.75 8.03 -16.77
C SER A 94 -32.88 8.09 -15.24
N THR A 95 -33.84 8.87 -14.74
CA THR A 95 -34.12 9.03 -13.30
C THR A 95 -34.70 7.77 -12.64
N GLN A 96 -35.16 6.79 -13.43
CA GLN A 96 -35.66 5.50 -12.94
C GLN A 96 -34.57 4.42 -12.86
N HIS A 97 -33.35 4.71 -13.35
CA HIS A 97 -32.25 3.75 -13.28
C HIS A 97 -31.63 3.74 -11.89
N ILE A 98 -31.29 2.54 -11.41
CA ILE A 98 -30.67 2.31 -10.12
C ILE A 98 -29.20 2.75 -10.22
N PRO A 99 -28.71 3.61 -9.30
CA PRO A 99 -27.30 3.95 -9.26
C PRO A 99 -26.46 2.70 -8.99
N ALA A 100 -25.48 2.46 -9.87
CA ALA A 100 -24.49 1.43 -9.69
C ALA A 100 -23.12 2.09 -9.46
N GLN A 101 -22.51 1.80 -8.31
CA GLN A 101 -21.11 2.08 -8.04
C GLN A 101 -20.31 0.78 -8.14
N ALA A 102 -19.31 0.76 -9.02
CA ALA A 102 -18.35 -0.32 -9.07
C ALA A 102 -17.26 -0.08 -8.01
N LEU A 103 -17.12 -1.02 -7.08
CA LEU A 103 -15.96 -1.13 -6.21
C LEU A 103 -14.86 -1.84 -7.02
N THR A 104 -13.97 -1.06 -7.63
CA THR A 104 -12.78 -1.63 -8.27
C THR A 104 -11.78 -1.99 -7.18
N ALA A 105 -11.51 -3.28 -6.99
CA ALA A 105 -10.41 -3.72 -6.16
C ALA A 105 -9.09 -3.11 -6.69
N PRO A 106 -8.19 -2.62 -5.82
CA PRO A 106 -6.89 -2.13 -6.26
C PRO A 106 -6.07 -3.30 -6.81
N GLY A 107 -6.11 -3.51 -8.13
CA GLY A 107 -5.19 -4.39 -8.83
C GLY A 107 -3.93 -3.62 -9.22
N ALA A 108 -2.76 -4.25 -9.07
CA ALA A 108 -1.53 -3.74 -9.65
C ALA A 108 -1.64 -3.78 -11.18
N GLU A 109 -1.27 -2.68 -11.82
CA GLU A 109 -1.26 -2.62 -13.28
C GLU A 109 -0.08 -3.45 -13.80
N LEU A 110 -0.37 -4.51 -14.57
CA LEU A 110 0.66 -5.33 -15.19
C LEU A 110 1.12 -4.68 -16.49
N LEU A 111 2.43 -4.46 -16.63
CA LEU A 111 3.02 -3.90 -17.83
C LEU A 111 3.65 -5.03 -18.66
N TYR A 112 3.56 -4.89 -19.99
CA TYR A 112 4.34 -5.71 -20.91
C TYR A 112 5.80 -5.27 -20.87
N ARG A 113 6.71 -6.23 -20.79
CA ARG A 113 8.15 -5.93 -20.79
C ARG A 113 8.65 -5.77 -22.23
N VAL A 114 9.60 -4.85 -22.43
CA VAL A 114 10.37 -4.76 -23.68
C VAL A 114 11.41 -5.90 -23.67
N PRO A 115 11.39 -6.84 -24.64
CA PRO A 115 12.33 -7.94 -24.69
C PRO A 115 13.75 -7.45 -25.04
N ASP A 116 14.73 -7.85 -24.23
CA ASP A 116 16.16 -7.59 -24.51
C ASP A 116 16.72 -8.55 -25.57
N GLN A 117 16.15 -9.77 -25.66
CA GLN A 117 16.51 -10.78 -26.65
C GLN A 117 15.23 -11.49 -27.14
N PRO A 118 14.62 -11.03 -28.25
CA PRO A 118 13.44 -11.67 -28.80
C PRO A 118 13.80 -13.05 -29.33
N SER A 119 13.06 -14.07 -28.91
CA SER A 119 13.20 -15.42 -29.45
C SER A 119 12.71 -15.46 -30.91
N LEU A 120 13.22 -16.42 -31.67
CA LEU A 120 12.89 -16.60 -33.10
C LEU A 120 11.40 -16.89 -33.33
N ASP A 121 10.71 -17.41 -32.32
CA ASP A 121 9.30 -17.78 -32.29
C ASP A 121 8.37 -16.65 -31.78
N GLY A 122 8.92 -15.46 -31.52
CA GLY A 122 8.17 -14.31 -31.01
C GLY A 122 7.85 -14.39 -29.51
N ASN A 123 8.40 -15.38 -28.79
CA ASN A 123 8.37 -15.39 -27.35
C ASN A 123 9.37 -14.38 -26.76
N THR A 124 8.97 -13.74 -25.66
CA THR A 124 9.75 -12.71 -24.97
C THR A 124 10.19 -13.12 -23.57
N VAL A 125 9.85 -14.34 -23.15
CA VAL A 125 10.24 -14.89 -21.85
C VAL A 125 11.67 -15.42 -21.92
N ASP A 126 12.49 -15.02 -20.94
CA ASP A 126 13.83 -15.53 -20.71
C ASP A 126 13.84 -16.33 -19.39
N MET A 127 14.01 -17.64 -19.49
CA MET A 127 13.92 -18.55 -18.34
C MET A 127 14.95 -18.28 -17.25
N ASP A 128 16.18 -17.92 -17.60
CA ASP A 128 17.23 -17.69 -16.60
C ASP A 128 16.97 -16.39 -15.84
N ARG A 129 16.50 -15.38 -16.56
CA ARG A 129 16.06 -14.12 -15.96
C ARG A 129 14.82 -14.29 -15.08
N GLU A 130 13.80 -15.01 -15.54
CA GLU A 130 12.57 -15.20 -14.76
C GLU A 130 12.83 -16.02 -13.48
N ARG A 131 13.69 -17.05 -13.54
CA ARG A 131 14.13 -17.81 -12.35
C ARG A 131 14.87 -16.94 -11.34
N THR A 132 15.77 -16.06 -11.81
CA THR A 132 16.52 -15.15 -10.94
C THR A 132 15.58 -14.16 -10.24
N GLN A 133 14.61 -13.61 -10.98
CA GLN A 133 13.62 -12.69 -10.42
C GLN A 133 12.66 -13.38 -9.44
N PHE A 134 12.27 -14.61 -9.73
CA PHE A 134 11.44 -15.43 -8.82
C PHE A 134 12.17 -15.69 -7.51
N ALA A 135 13.47 -16.01 -7.56
CA ALA A 135 14.28 -16.20 -6.36
C ALA A 135 14.42 -14.90 -5.55
N ASP A 136 14.75 -13.76 -6.19
CA ASP A 136 14.86 -12.46 -5.52
C ASP A 136 13.52 -12.04 -4.87
N ASN A 137 12.40 -12.20 -5.57
CA ASN A 137 11.08 -11.88 -5.02
C ASN A 137 10.72 -12.77 -3.82
N SER A 138 11.02 -14.06 -3.90
CA SER A 138 10.80 -15.01 -2.80
C SER A 138 11.59 -14.62 -1.54
N LEU A 139 12.86 -14.24 -1.72
CA LEU A 139 13.71 -13.76 -0.62
C LEU A 139 13.16 -12.48 -0.01
N ARG A 140 12.78 -11.50 -0.82
CA ARG A 140 12.21 -10.23 -0.34
C ARG A 140 10.87 -10.40 0.37
N TYR A 141 10.05 -11.33 -0.10
CA TYR A 141 8.79 -11.68 0.55
C TYR A 141 9.04 -12.27 1.94
N GLN A 142 9.94 -13.26 2.05
CA GLN A 142 10.30 -13.87 3.32
C GLN A 142 10.94 -12.88 4.32
N MET A 143 11.82 -12.00 3.83
CA MET A 143 12.38 -10.91 4.62
C MET A 143 11.31 -9.96 5.12
N GLY A 144 10.33 -9.61 4.27
CA GLY A 144 9.19 -8.79 4.65
C GLY A 144 8.36 -9.40 5.78
N LEU A 145 8.09 -10.71 5.73
CA LEU A 145 7.39 -11.41 6.81
C LEU A 145 8.17 -11.39 8.13
N THR A 146 9.48 -11.53 8.06
CA THR A 146 10.35 -11.48 9.25
C THR A 146 10.35 -10.09 9.89
N VAL A 147 10.42 -9.03 9.07
CA VAL A 147 10.34 -7.65 9.55
C VAL A 147 8.97 -7.36 10.17
N LEU A 148 7.88 -7.76 9.50
CA LEU A 148 6.52 -7.59 10.01
C LEU A 148 6.33 -8.31 11.36
N GLY A 149 6.80 -9.56 11.47
CA GLY A 149 6.75 -10.32 12.72
C GLY A 149 7.52 -9.65 13.86
N GLY A 150 8.70 -9.09 13.56
CA GLY A 150 9.50 -8.33 14.52
C GLY A 150 8.78 -7.07 15.03
N GLN A 151 8.11 -6.34 14.14
CA GLN A 151 7.33 -5.14 14.50
C GLN A 151 6.13 -5.49 15.40
N ILE A 152 5.37 -6.53 15.06
CA ILE A 152 4.25 -7.00 15.88
C ILE A 152 4.74 -7.43 17.26
N LYS A 153 5.86 -8.15 17.34
CA LYS A 153 6.46 -8.54 18.62
C LYS A 153 6.90 -7.34 19.45
N SER A 154 7.50 -6.33 18.82
CA SER A 154 7.85 -5.07 19.49
C SER A 154 6.62 -4.37 20.06
N MET A 155 5.51 -4.34 19.30
CA MET A 155 4.25 -3.75 19.76
C MET A 155 3.69 -4.49 20.99
N MET A 156 3.65 -5.83 20.94
CA MET A 156 3.19 -6.64 22.08
C MET A 156 4.01 -6.37 23.34
N ASN A 157 5.33 -6.25 23.21
CA ASN A 157 6.21 -5.96 24.34
C ASN A 157 5.92 -4.58 24.96
N VAL A 158 5.69 -3.54 24.14
CA VAL A 158 5.37 -2.19 24.62
C VAL A 158 4.01 -2.16 25.34
N LEU A 159 3.00 -2.85 24.79
CA LEU A 159 1.67 -2.94 25.40
C LEU A 159 1.69 -3.71 26.73
N GLN A 160 2.52 -4.76 26.84
CA GLN A 160 2.65 -5.56 28.06
C GLN A 160 3.51 -4.88 29.13
N SER A 161 4.51 -4.08 28.74
CA SER A 161 5.41 -3.38 29.67
C SER A 161 4.80 -2.12 30.29
N GLY A 162 3.64 -1.66 29.82
CA GLY A 162 2.96 -0.44 30.29
C GLY A 162 2.07 -0.60 31.53
N ASN A 163 2.18 -1.73 32.25
CA ASN A 163 1.47 -2.02 33.50
C ASN A 163 2.44 -2.16 34.66
#